data_AF-A0A6G9ZDF1-F1
#
_entry.id   AF-A0A6G9ZDF1-F1
#
_cell.length_a   1.000
_cell.length_b   1.000
_cell.length_c   1.000
_cell.angle_alpha   90.00
_cell.angle_beta   90.00
_cell.angle_gamma   90.00
#
_symmetry.space_group_name_H-M   'P 1'
#
loop_
_entity.id
_entity.type
_entity.pdbx_description
1 polymer ?
#
loop_
_entity_poly.entity_id
_entity_poly.type
_entity_poly.pdbx_seq_one_letter_code
_entity_poly.pdbx_strand_id
1 'polypeptide(L)'
;MGSSNDSDEDSVIDRIAPVEGSLFSGTVFDVASADLLDALGRVSAALPTAPPARTDRLRQLQRELAQCQRALDPHDRDGLTAAHDLCERVRAELAGER
;
A
#
# COMPACT_ATOMS: atom_id res chain seq x y z
N MET A 1 -26.86 34.74 18.44
CA MET A 1 -27.09 33.40 19.01
C MET A 1 -27.31 32.47 17.84
N GLY A 2 -26.52 31.44 17.56
CA GLY A 2 -25.33 30.91 18.22
C GLY A 2 -24.49 30.15 17.20
N SER A 3 -23.21 29.96 17.52
CA SER A 3 -22.27 29.09 16.83
C SER A 3 -22.73 27.63 16.87
N SER A 4 -22.37 26.86 15.83
CA SER A 4 -21.59 25.64 16.01
C SER A 4 -20.86 25.27 14.72
N ASN A 5 -19.57 25.07 14.90
CA ASN A 5 -18.57 24.49 14.03
C ASN A 5 -18.74 22.96 14.07
N ASP A 6 -18.83 22.27 12.94
CA ASP A 6 -18.39 20.87 12.88
C ASP A 6 -17.88 20.56 11.47
N SER A 7 -16.70 19.99 11.43
CA SER A 7 -15.90 19.68 10.26
C SER A 7 -16.25 18.28 9.80
N ASP A 8 -16.60 18.10 8.53
CA ASP A 8 -16.56 16.79 7.90
C ASP A 8 -15.67 16.88 6.65
N GLU A 9 -14.37 16.71 6.91
CA GLU A 9 -13.43 16.10 5.97
C GLU A 9 -13.90 14.67 5.71
N ASP A 10 -14.98 14.50 4.96
CA ASP A 10 -15.46 13.19 4.57
C ASP A 10 -14.64 12.70 3.36
N SER A 11 -13.54 12.02 3.73
CA SER A 11 -12.84 10.98 2.97
C SER A 11 -13.24 10.85 1.50
N VAL A 12 -12.50 11.53 0.63
CA VAL A 12 -12.42 11.16 -0.79
C VAL A 12 -11.59 9.88 -0.90
N ILE A 13 -12.17 8.74 -0.49
CA ILE A 13 -11.80 7.46 -1.09
C ILE A 13 -12.55 7.42 -2.42
N ASP A 14 -11.94 8.07 -3.41
CA ASP A 14 -12.38 7.98 -4.80
C ASP A 14 -12.35 6.50 -5.18
N ARG A 15 -13.54 5.95 -5.35
CA ARG A 15 -13.79 4.55 -5.60
C ARG A 15 -13.37 4.29 -7.05
N ILE A 16 -12.08 4.04 -7.24
CA ILE A 16 -11.48 3.74 -8.56
C ILE A 16 -12.29 2.61 -9.20
N ALA A 17 -13.13 2.97 -10.17
CA ALA A 17 -13.82 2.00 -11.00
C ALA A 17 -12.78 1.32 -11.91
N PRO A 18 -12.78 -0.01 -12.03
CA PRO A 18 -11.88 -0.69 -12.94
C PRO A 18 -12.19 -0.28 -14.38
N VAL A 19 -11.18 0.21 -15.09
CA VAL A 19 -11.27 0.51 -16.52
C VAL A 19 -11.40 -0.82 -17.26
N GLU A 20 -12.60 -1.11 -17.80
CA GLU A 20 -12.83 -2.20 -18.73
C GLU A 20 -12.11 -1.91 -20.05
N GLY A 21 -10.90 -2.44 -20.18
CA GLY A 21 -10.08 -2.16 -21.36
C GLY A 21 -8.81 -2.98 -21.53
N SER A 22 -8.68 -4.16 -20.92
CA SER A 22 -7.77 -5.23 -21.38
C SER A 22 -7.99 -6.48 -20.52
N LEU A 23 -8.67 -7.48 -21.09
CA LEU A 23 -8.85 -8.78 -20.45
C LEU A 23 -7.48 -9.48 -20.35
N PHE A 24 -6.91 -9.54 -19.15
CA PHE A 24 -5.81 -10.44 -18.75
C PHE A 24 -4.47 -10.30 -19.47
N SER A 25 -4.00 -9.07 -19.68
CA SER A 25 -2.55 -8.85 -19.80
C SER A 25 -2.14 -7.85 -18.73
N GLY A 26 -2.25 -8.26 -17.47
CA GLY A 26 -1.68 -7.50 -16.36
C GLY A 26 -0.20 -7.35 -16.65
N THR A 27 0.20 -6.14 -17.02
CA THR A 27 1.60 -5.85 -17.25
C THR A 27 2.36 -6.09 -15.95
N VAL A 28 3.68 -6.30 -16.02
CA VAL A 28 4.51 -6.44 -14.79
C VAL A 28 4.26 -5.26 -13.85
N PHE A 29 3.97 -4.08 -14.41
CA PHE A 29 3.53 -2.90 -13.68
C PHE A 29 2.20 -3.07 -12.95
N ASP A 30 1.16 -3.59 -13.60
CA ASP A 30 -0.17 -3.77 -12.97
C ASP A 30 -0.08 -4.76 -11.79
N VAL A 31 0.69 -5.83 -11.96
CA VAL A 31 0.94 -6.82 -10.90
C VAL A 31 1.70 -6.18 -9.74
N ALA A 32 2.79 -5.46 -10.02
CA ALA A 32 3.58 -4.78 -8.99
C ALA A 32 2.76 -3.71 -8.24
N SER A 33 1.94 -2.95 -8.96
CA SER A 33 1.06 -1.94 -8.38
C SER A 33 -0.01 -2.56 -7.47
N ALA A 34 -0.66 -3.63 -7.92
CA ALA A 34 -1.63 -4.38 -7.11
C ALA A 34 -0.99 -4.98 -5.85
N ASP A 35 0.20 -5.58 -5.98
CA ASP A 35 0.96 -6.14 -4.87
C ASP A 35 1.33 -5.06 -3.83
N LEU A 36 1.77 -3.87 -4.28
CA LEU A 36 2.10 -2.75 -3.40
C LEU A 36 0.88 -2.27 -2.60
N LEU A 37 -0.28 -2.15 -3.26
CA LEU A 37 -1.53 -1.75 -2.62
C LEU A 37 -2.01 -2.79 -1.59
N ASP A 38 -1.95 -4.09 -1.92
CA ASP A 38 -2.27 -5.17 -0.98
C ASP A 38 -1.32 -5.15 0.23
N ALA A 39 -0.01 -5.02 0.00
CA ALA A 39 0.98 -4.95 1.07
C ALA A 39 0.75 -3.73 2.00
N LEU A 40 0.44 -2.56 1.44
CA LEU A 40 0.08 -1.36 2.21
C LEU A 40 -1.17 -1.58 3.06
N GLY A 41 -2.20 -2.20 2.49
CA GLY A 41 -3.44 -2.52 3.19
C GLY A 41 -3.18 -3.44 4.38
N ARG A 42 -2.38 -4.49 4.19
CA ARG A 42 -2.05 -5.45 5.26
C ARG A 42 -1.21 -4.83 6.38
N VAL A 43 -0.17 -4.04 6.04
CA VAL A 43 0.63 -3.33 7.04
C VAL A 43 -0.22 -2.35 7.83
N SER A 44 -1.09 -1.61 7.14
CA SER A 44 -1.99 -0.65 7.79
C SER A 44 -2.99 -1.34 8.72
N ALA A 45 -3.46 -2.53 8.35
CA ALA A 45 -4.34 -3.35 9.19
C ALA A 45 -3.61 -3.99 10.38
N ALA A 46 -2.30 -4.29 10.26
CA ALA A 46 -1.51 -4.87 11.33
C ALA A 46 -1.02 -3.84 12.37
N LEU A 47 -0.89 -2.57 11.99
CA LEU A 47 -0.37 -1.50 12.87
C LEU A 47 -1.13 -1.34 14.20
N PRO A 48 -2.47 -1.38 14.27
CA PRO A 48 -3.22 -1.23 15.52
C PRO A 48 -3.01 -2.37 16.52
N THR A 49 -2.70 -3.58 16.03
CA THR A 49 -2.55 -4.79 16.85
C THR A 49 -1.09 -5.17 17.09
N ALA A 50 -0.15 -4.49 16.42
CA ALA A 50 1.27 -4.80 16.51
C ALA A 50 1.85 -4.41 17.88
N PRO A 51 2.74 -5.24 18.46
CA PRO A 51 3.45 -4.88 19.69
C PRO A 51 4.39 -3.69 19.43
N PRO A 52 4.69 -2.87 20.47
CA PRO A 52 5.51 -1.66 20.32
C PRO A 52 6.86 -1.89 19.64
N ALA A 53 7.51 -3.03 19.92
CA ALA A 53 8.79 -3.41 19.31
C ALA A 53 8.72 -3.59 17.78
N ARG A 54 7.53 -3.78 17.22
CA ARG A 54 7.29 -4.05 15.79
C ARG A 54 6.54 -2.91 15.11
N THR A 55 5.85 -2.06 15.85
CA THR A 55 5.18 -0.86 15.32
C THR A 55 6.12 0.03 14.52
N ASP A 56 7.34 0.28 15.02
CA ASP A 56 8.33 1.10 14.31
C ASP A 56 8.76 0.47 12.98
N ARG A 57 8.91 -0.86 12.96
CA ARG A 57 9.26 -1.61 11.77
C ARG A 57 8.14 -1.58 10.74
N LEU A 58 6.89 -1.77 11.15
CA LEU A 58 5.73 -1.69 10.27
C LEU A 58 5.51 -0.28 9.74
N ARG A 59 5.71 0.77 10.55
CA ARG A 59 5.66 2.17 10.08
C ARG A 59 6.78 2.47 9.09
N GLN A 60 7.97 1.89 9.28
CA GLN A 60 9.04 2.00 8.31
C GLN A 60 8.64 1.35 6.97
N LEU A 61 8.14 0.11 7.00
CA LEU A 61 7.68 -0.59 5.80
C LEU A 61 6.53 0.14 5.10
N GLN A 62 5.59 0.72 5.84
CA GLN A 62 4.51 1.54 5.27
C GLN A 62 5.06 2.75 4.49
N ARG A 63 6.09 3.42 5.02
CA ARG A 63 6.74 4.55 4.32
C ARG A 63 7.49 4.09 3.08
N GLU A 64 8.24 2.99 3.18
CA GLU A 64 8.97 2.39 2.05
C GLU A 64 7.99 2.01 0.91
N LEU A 65 6.88 1.35 1.25
CA LEU A 65 5.84 0.97 0.29
C LEU A 65 5.19 2.20 -0.36
N ALA A 66 4.82 3.21 0.42
CA ALA A 66 4.21 4.43 -0.11
C ALA A 66 5.16 5.21 -1.02
N GLN A 67 6.46 5.23 -0.71
CA GLN A 67 7.48 5.83 -1.57
C GLN A 67 7.66 5.02 -2.86
N CYS A 68 7.72 3.70 -2.76
CA CYS A 68 7.85 2.82 -3.91
C CYS A 68 6.65 2.95 -4.85
N GLN A 69 5.42 3.01 -4.32
CA GLN A 69 4.22 3.26 -5.10
C GLN A 69 4.28 4.59 -5.88
N ARG A 70 4.77 5.67 -5.26
CA ARG A 70 4.91 6.98 -5.92
C ARG A 70 5.99 7.01 -6.99
N ALA A 71 7.01 6.17 -6.86
CA ALA A 71 8.14 6.08 -7.77
C ALA A 71 7.97 4.99 -8.83
N LEU A 72 6.86 4.24 -8.82
CA LEU A 72 6.66 3.11 -9.71
C LEU A 72 6.52 3.59 -11.16
N ASP A 73 7.43 3.13 -12.03
CA ASP A 73 7.43 3.44 -13.45
C ASP A 73 7.31 2.13 -14.26
N PRO A 74 6.40 2.04 -15.23
CA PRO A 74 6.20 0.82 -16.04
C PRO A 74 7.40 0.46 -16.93
N HIS A 75 8.31 1.41 -17.17
CA HIS A 75 9.52 1.22 -17.98
C HIS A 75 10.77 0.94 -17.11
N ASP A 76 10.69 1.15 -15.80
CA ASP A 76 11.77 0.86 -14.86
C ASP A 76 11.68 -0.57 -14.33
N ARG A 77 12.34 -1.51 -15.03
CA ARG A 77 12.35 -2.93 -14.63
C ARG A 77 13.02 -3.17 -13.29
N ASP A 78 14.02 -2.37 -12.94
CA ASP A 78 14.73 -2.50 -11.66
C ASP A 78 13.83 -2.01 -10.52
N GLY A 79 13.11 -0.90 -10.74
CA GLY A 79 12.07 -0.40 -9.84
C GLY A 79 10.92 -1.38 -9.64
N LEU A 80 10.44 -2.03 -10.71
CA LEU A 80 9.41 -3.08 -10.64
C LEU A 80 9.88 -4.32 -9.85
N THR A 81 11.14 -4.72 -10.01
CA THR A 81 11.75 -5.83 -9.26
C THR A 81 11.89 -5.46 -7.78
N ALA A 82 12.38 -4.26 -7.49
CA ALA A 82 12.52 -3.75 -6.13
C ALA A 82 11.16 -3.63 -5.42
N ALA A 83 10.11 -3.25 -6.14
CA ALA A 83 8.74 -3.22 -5.63
C ALA A 83 8.27 -4.62 -5.21
N HIS A 84 8.51 -5.63 -6.04
CA HIS A 84 8.16 -7.01 -5.74
C HIS A 84 8.93 -7.55 -4.52
N ASP A 85 10.24 -7.32 -4.45
CA ASP A 85 11.07 -7.73 -3.31
C ASP A 85 10.61 -7.07 -2.00
N LEU A 86 10.20 -5.79 -2.06
CA LEU A 86 9.65 -5.09 -0.92
C LEU A 86 8.32 -5.73 -0.45
N CYS A 87 7.43 -6.07 -1.37
CA CYS A 87 6.18 -6.77 -1.06
C CYS A 87 6.43 -8.14 -0.41
N GLU A 88 7.39 -8.91 -0.91
CA GLU A 88 7.78 -10.21 -0.31
C GLU A 88 8.36 -10.04 1.10
N ARG A 89 9.21 -9.03 1.32
CA ARG A 89 9.72 -8.70 2.66
C ARG A 89 8.59 -8.35 3.64
N VAL A 90 7.60 -7.59 3.18
CA VAL A 90 6.42 -7.25 3.98
C VAL A 90 5.59 -8.48 4.30
N ARG A 91 5.36 -9.37 3.32
CA ARG A 91 4.67 -10.65 3.54
C ARG A 91 5.41 -11.52 4.55
N ALA A 92 6.74 -11.60 4.47
CA ALA A 92 7.55 -12.36 5.42
C ALA A 92 7.47 -11.77 6.83
N GLU A 93 7.55 -10.43 6.96
CA GLU A 93 7.41 -9.73 8.24
C GLU A 93 6.03 -10.03 8.86
N LEU A 94 4.95 -9.98 8.07
CA LEU A 94 3.58 -10.27 8.51
C LEU A 94 3.33 -11.77 8.79
N ALA A 95 3.96 -12.67 8.03
CA ALA A 95 3.84 -14.11 8.26
C ALA A 95 4.57 -14.59 9.54
N GLY A 96 5.58 -13.84 9.99
CA GLY A 96 6.23 -14.02 11.29
C GLY A 96 5.32 -13.79 12.51
N GLU A 97 4.04 -13.47 12.31
CA GLU A 97 3.01 -13.30 13.35
C GLU A 97 2.42 -14.59 13.91
N ARG A 98 2.95 -15.76 13.51
CA ARG A 98 2.45 -17.07 13.96
C ARG A 98 3.11 -17.57 15.24
#